data_AF-A0A2T2VJT2-F1
#
_entry.id   AF-A0A2T2VJT2-F1
#
_cell.length_a   1.000
_cell.length_b   1.000
_cell.length_c   1.000
_cell.angle_alpha   90.00
_cell.angle_beta   90.00
_cell.angle_gamma   90.00
#
_symmetry.space_group_name_H-M   'P 1'
#
loop_
_entity.id
_entity.type
_entity.pdbx_description
1 polymer ?
#
loop_
_entity_poly.entity_id
_entity_poly.type
_entity_poly.pdbx_seq_one_letter_code
_entity_poly.pdbx_strand_id
1 'polypeptide(L)' 'HLYVNLRCMEVHESNQASLYAGAGIVKGSKAEEEWNETEAKMNTLLNMLH' A
#
# COMPACT_ATOMS: atom_id res chain seq x y z
N HIS A 1 -8.44 21.26 -7.13
CA HIS A 1 -8.27 19.95 -7.78
C HIS A 1 -8.24 18.88 -6.70
N LEU A 2 -9.04 17.82 -6.84
CA LEU A 2 -9.07 16.68 -5.90
C LEU A 2 -8.22 15.55 -6.50
N TYR A 3 -7.39 14.91 -5.69
CA TYR A 3 -6.54 13.80 -6.10
C TYR A 3 -6.85 12.55 -5.27
N VAL A 4 -6.56 11.38 -5.83
CA VAL A 4 -6.63 10.11 -5.11
C VAL A 4 -5.23 9.79 -4.61
N ASN A 5 -5.07 9.75 -3.29
CA ASN A 5 -3.80 9.39 -2.65
C ASN A 5 -3.70 7.86 -2.55
N LEU A 6 -3.19 7.22 -3.60
CA LEU A 6 -2.82 5.80 -3.59
C LEU A 6 -1.31 5.69 -3.43
N ARG A 7 -0.83 4.69 -2.67
CA ARG A 7 0.60 4.54 -2.31
C ARG A 7 1.12 5.73 -1.51
N CYS A 8 0.40 6.06 -0.46
CA CYS A 8 0.82 7.06 0.50
C CYS A 8 1.25 6.41 1.82
N MET A 9 2.01 7.18 2.59
CA MET A 9 2.28 6.89 3.99
C MET A 9 1.92 8.12 4.83
N GLU A 10 1.48 7.87 6.05
CA GLU A 10 1.32 8.89 7.09
C GLU A 10 2.48 8.76 8.07
N VAL A 11 3.26 9.83 8.23
CA VAL A 11 4.43 9.87 9.13
C VAL A 11 4.00 10.49 10.46
N HIS A 12 4.35 9.82 11.55
CA HIS A 12 4.00 10.20 12.93
C HIS A 12 5.22 10.73 13.68
N GLU A 13 4.98 11.54 14.71
CA GLU A 13 6.05 12.17 15.53
C GLU A 13 6.99 11.16 16.21
N SER A 14 6.52 9.94 16.47
CA SER A 14 7.22 8.84 17.15
C SER A 14 8.21 8.06 16.26
N ASN A 15 8.66 8.63 15.14
CA ASN A 15 9.45 7.93 14.11
C ASN A 15 8.74 6.66 13.61
N GLN A 16 7.43 6.73 13.46
CA GLN A 16 6.57 5.67 12.96
C GLN A 16 5.92 6.13 11.66
N ALA A 17 5.64 5.20 10.76
CA ALA A 17 4.89 5.47 9.54
C ALA A 17 3.80 4.41 9.32
N SER A 18 2.61 4.85 8.96
CA SER A 18 1.51 3.99 8.50
C SER A 18 1.49 3.97 6.98
N LEU A 19 1.61 2.80 6.36
CA LEU A 19 1.54 2.64 4.91
C LEU A 19 0.16 2.10 4.50
N TYR A 20 -0.36 2.60 3.39
CA TYR A 20 -1.67 2.20 2.88
C TYR A 20 -1.54 1.64 1.45
N ALA A 21 -1.98 0.40 1.27
CA ALA A 21 -2.19 -0.22 -0.04
C ALA A 21 -3.42 -1.14 0.02
N GLY A 22 -3.93 -1.47 -1.16
CA GLY A 22 -5.04 -2.40 -1.30
C GLY A 22 -5.09 -3.00 -2.69
N ALA A 23 -5.92 -4.02 -2.83
CA ALA A 23 -6.16 -4.75 -4.06
C ALA A 23 -7.64 -4.71 -4.45
N GLY A 24 -7.92 -4.84 -5.74
CA GLY A 24 -9.28 -4.78 -6.28
C GLY A 24 -9.87 -6.18 -6.39
N ILE A 25 -10.71 -6.58 -5.44
CA ILE A 25 -11.29 -7.93 -5.42
C ILE A 25 -12.45 -8.04 -6.41
N VAL A 26 -12.37 -9.00 -7.33
CA VAL A 26 -13.42 -9.33 -8.31
C VAL A 26 -13.75 -10.82 -8.32
N LYS A 27 -14.81 -11.21 -9.03
CA LYS A 27 -15.16 -12.62 -9.19
C LYS A 27 -14.03 -13.34 -9.92
N GLY A 28 -13.42 -14.33 -9.25
CA GLY A 28 -12.28 -15.08 -9.77
C GLY A 28 -10.94 -14.68 -9.15
N SER A 29 -10.88 -13.61 -8.35
CA SER A 29 -9.70 -13.26 -7.55
C SER A 29 -9.29 -14.41 -6.63
N LYS A 30 -7.98 -14.60 -6.47
CA LYS A 30 -7.41 -15.52 -5.47
C LYS A 30 -6.77 -14.71 -4.36
N ALA A 31 -7.13 -14.99 -3.12
CA ALA A 31 -6.67 -14.21 -1.96
C ALA A 31 -5.14 -14.03 -1.91
N GLU A 32 -4.39 -15.09 -2.24
CA GLU A 32 -2.92 -15.05 -2.28
C GLU A 32 -2.37 -14.13 -3.38
N GLU A 33 -3.00 -14.11 -4.56
CA GLU A 33 -2.58 -13.23 -5.66
C GLU A 33 -2.84 -11.76 -5.31
N GLU A 34 -3.99 -11.44 -4.71
CA GLU A 34 -4.34 -10.08 -4.27
C GLU A 34 -3.47 -9.60 -3.10
N TRP A 35 -3.06 -10.53 -2.22
CA TRP A 35 -2.11 -10.24 -1.15
C TRP A 35 -0.74 -9.89 -1.70
N ASN A 36 -0.21 -10.72 -2.61
CA ASN A 36 1.08 -10.48 -3.27
C ASN A 36 1.07 -9.16 -4.06
N GLU A 37 -0.06 -8.83 -4.71
CA GLU A 37 -0.24 -7.52 -5.34
C GLU A 37 -0.12 -6.40 -4.30
N THR A 38 -0.83 -6.50 -3.17
CA THR A 38 -0.81 -5.48 -2.11
C THR A 38 0.60 -5.27 -1.54
N GLU A 39 1.37 -6.34 -1.30
CA GLU A 39 2.77 -6.24 -0.86
C GLU A 39 3.66 -5.56 -1.92
N ALA A 40 3.57 -6.00 -3.18
CA ALA A 40 4.31 -5.40 -4.29
C ALA A 40 4.00 -3.90 -4.44
N LYS A 41 2.75 -3.50 -4.15
CA LYS A 41 2.33 -2.10 -4.17
C LYS A 41 3.00 -1.26 -3.09
N MET A 42 3.29 -1.84 -1.92
CA MET A 42 3.93 -1.15 -0.79
C MET A 42 5.46 -1.04 -0.91
N ASN A 43 6.11 -1.96 -1.65
CA ASN A 43 7.57 -2.03 -1.74
C ASN A 43 8.26 -0.70 -2.06
N THR A 44 7.67 0.14 -2.93
CA THR A 44 8.25 1.45 -3.25
C THR A 44 8.41 2.35 -2.02
N LEU A 45 7.41 2.38 -1.14
CA LEU A 45 7.45 3.20 0.08
C LEU A 45 8.37 2.57 1.12
N LEU A 46 8.33 1.24 1.26
CA LEU A 46 9.22 0.51 2.18
C LEU A 46 10.69 0.75 1.85
N ASN A 47 11.06 0.73 0.56
CA ASN A 47 12.42 1.01 0.11
C ASN A 47 12.90 2.43 0.44
N MET A 48 11.99 3.40 0.65
CA MET A 48 12.37 4.76 1.04
C MET A 48 12.59 4.92 2.55
N LEU A 49 12.15 3.95 3.36
CA LEU A 49 12.31 3.95 4.81
C LEU A 49 13.59 3.22 5.26
N HIS A 50 14.40 2.75 4.30
CA HIS A 50 15.71 2.14 4.53
C HIS A 50 16.80 3.18 4.85
#